data_AF-A0A1Y3MNY5-F1
#
_entry.id   AF-A0A1Y3MNY5-F1
#
_cell.length_a   1.000
_cell.length_b   1.000
_cell.length_c   1.000
_cell.angle_alpha   90.00
_cell.angle_beta   90.00
_cell.angle_gamma   90.00
#
_symmetry.space_group_name_H-M   'P 1'
#
loop_
_entity.id
_entity.type
_entity.pdbx_description
1 polymer ?
#
loop_
_entity_poly.entity_id
_entity_poly.type
_entity_poly.pdbx_seq_one_letter_code
_entity_poly.pdbx_strand_id
1 'polypeptide(L)'
;TIKNKELSDDDLNYICKLKTLKSLTLKNNELESIPDGINELTNLNQLSVTDNKLKEVPTEISNLKELSLRDLSNNCFACETAISIDDKIKKGYCSTTVEFCSPLQGCQSEFGTCSTGRCGKLYGSCPEGQCCSKKGYCGTTSGYCSIGNECQPKYGKCVEGRCGANWGKCPSSQYCSKKGYCGTSSSFCSTSKGCQSKYGICK
;
A
#
# COMPACT_ATOMS: atom_id res chain seq x y z
N THR A 1 -38.96 16.46 11.95
CA THR A 1 -38.96 15.53 10.81
C THR A 1 -38.79 16.29 9.54
N ILE A 2 -37.71 16.03 8.80
CA ILE A 2 -37.44 16.65 7.50
C ILE A 2 -37.48 15.54 6.45
N LYS A 3 -38.28 15.76 5.40
CA LYS A 3 -38.42 14.87 4.26
C LYS A 3 -38.27 15.74 3.01
N ASN A 4 -37.07 15.79 2.45
CA ASN A 4 -36.75 16.54 1.24
C ASN A 4 -35.59 15.87 0.50
N LYS A 5 -35.82 15.48 -0.76
CA LYS A 5 -34.82 14.79 -1.59
C LYS A 5 -33.54 15.61 -1.84
N GLU A 6 -33.53 16.89 -1.49
CA GLU A 6 -32.42 17.84 -1.70
C GLU A 6 -31.92 18.48 -0.39
N LEU A 7 -31.90 17.74 0.72
CA LEU A 7 -31.21 18.22 1.93
C LEU A 7 -29.73 18.46 1.61
N SER A 8 -29.31 19.72 1.63
CA SER A 8 -27.93 20.11 1.36
C SER A 8 -27.04 19.93 2.59
N ASP A 9 -25.72 19.89 2.39
CA ASP A 9 -24.75 19.89 3.50
C ASP A 9 -24.89 21.13 4.40
N ASP A 10 -25.28 22.27 3.82
CA ASP A 10 -25.53 23.51 4.56
C ASP A 10 -26.75 23.40 5.50
N ASP A 11 -27.82 22.75 5.05
CA ASP A 11 -29.00 22.49 5.89
C ASP A 11 -28.63 21.60 7.08
N LEU A 12 -27.84 20.56 6.84
CA LEU A 12 -27.34 19.65 7.87
C LEU A 12 -26.44 20.36 8.88
N ASN A 13 -25.51 21.19 8.40
CA ASN A 13 -24.65 22.02 9.25
C ASN A 13 -25.45 23.02 10.09
N TYR A 14 -26.54 23.57 9.54
CA TYR A 14 -27.43 24.43 10.30
C TYR A 14 -28.16 23.66 11.42
N ILE A 15 -28.66 22.45 11.14
CA ILE A 15 -29.32 21.60 12.13
C ILE A 15 -28.39 21.26 13.29
N CYS A 16 -27.10 20.99 13.02
CA CYS A 16 -26.09 20.69 14.04
C CYS A 16 -25.92 21.82 15.08
N LYS A 17 -26.32 23.06 14.78
CA LYS A 17 -26.25 24.19 15.73
C LYS A 17 -27.42 24.21 16.73
N LEU A 18 -28.45 23.39 16.52
CA LEU A 18 -29.65 23.35 17.36
C LEU A 18 -29.42 22.50 18.62
N LYS A 19 -28.58 22.96 19.55
CA LYS A 19 -28.16 22.21 20.75
C LYS A 19 -29.28 21.73 21.67
N THR A 20 -30.48 22.31 21.56
CA THR A 20 -31.68 21.92 22.32
C THR A 20 -32.47 20.77 21.69
N LEU A 21 -32.09 20.34 20.48
CA LEU A 21 -32.79 19.32 19.72
C LEU A 21 -32.69 17.97 20.43
N LYS A 22 -33.86 17.34 20.67
CA LYS A 22 -33.96 16.03 21.32
C LYS A 22 -34.22 14.89 20.34
N SER A 23 -34.89 15.17 19.24
CA SER A 23 -35.27 14.17 18.23
C SER A 23 -35.05 14.71 16.82
N LEU A 24 -34.33 13.96 16.00
CA LEU A 24 -34.01 14.28 14.62
C LEU A 24 -34.42 13.12 13.71
N THR A 25 -35.21 13.42 12.69
CA THR A 25 -35.67 12.44 11.70
C THR A 25 -35.40 12.98 10.31
N LEU A 26 -34.53 12.29 9.57
CA LEU A 26 -34.05 12.61 8.22
C LEU A 26 -34.35 11.44 7.27
N LYS A 27 -35.54 10.85 7.39
CA LYS A 27 -35.97 9.70 6.59
C LYS A 27 -36.26 10.10 5.13
N ASN A 28 -35.94 9.22 4.18
CA ASN A 28 -36.20 9.37 2.73
C ASN A 28 -35.49 10.58 2.12
N ASN A 29 -34.20 10.76 2.43
CA ASN A 29 -33.36 11.75 1.77
C ASN A 29 -32.24 11.03 1.00
N GLU A 30 -31.37 11.77 0.33
CA GLU A 30 -30.24 11.20 -0.44
C GLU A 30 -28.91 11.32 0.30
N LEU A 31 -28.93 11.29 1.64
CA LEU A 31 -27.74 11.52 2.45
C LEU A 31 -26.72 10.40 2.26
N GLU A 32 -25.49 10.75 1.89
CA GLU A 32 -24.35 9.83 1.76
C GLU A 32 -23.55 9.72 3.05
N SER A 33 -23.58 10.76 3.89
CA SER A 33 -22.93 10.81 5.20
C SER A 33 -23.77 11.57 6.23
N ILE A 34 -23.42 11.40 7.51
CA ILE A 34 -23.91 12.23 8.62
C ILE A 34 -22.78 13.23 8.93
N PRO A 35 -23.05 14.54 9.09
CA PRO A 35 -22.01 15.53 9.33
C PRO A 35 -21.33 15.33 10.69
N ASP A 36 -20.03 15.59 10.78
CA ASP A 36 -19.24 15.46 12.01
C ASP A 36 -19.80 16.32 13.16
N GLY A 37 -20.42 17.47 12.82
CA GLY A 37 -21.08 18.37 13.77
C GLY A 37 -22.30 17.78 14.49
N ILE A 38 -22.72 16.56 14.16
CA ILE A 38 -23.80 15.86 14.88
C ILE A 38 -23.49 15.69 16.37
N ASN A 39 -22.20 15.62 16.74
CA ASN A 39 -21.75 15.55 18.14
C ASN A 39 -22.11 16.79 18.98
N GLU A 40 -22.39 17.93 18.36
CA GLU A 40 -22.81 19.15 19.06
C GLU A 40 -24.23 19.05 19.62
N LEU A 41 -25.04 18.12 19.12
CA LEU A 41 -26.41 17.89 19.55
C LEU A 41 -26.46 17.04 20.82
N THR A 42 -25.80 17.49 21.89
CA THR A 42 -25.61 16.70 23.13
C THR A 42 -26.90 16.29 23.84
N ASN A 43 -28.03 16.94 23.55
CA ASN A 43 -29.35 16.58 24.09
C ASN A 43 -30.14 15.63 23.17
N LEU A 44 -29.57 15.23 22.03
CA LEU A 44 -30.23 14.36 21.06
C LEU A 44 -30.33 12.96 21.63
N ASN A 45 -31.56 12.48 21.80
CA ASN A 45 -31.85 11.15 22.30
C ASN A 45 -32.49 10.22 21.27
N GLN A 46 -32.93 10.76 20.13
CA GLN A 46 -33.50 9.99 19.03
C GLN A 46 -32.96 10.48 17.69
N LEU A 47 -32.40 9.56 16.91
CA LEU A 47 -31.97 9.77 15.54
C LEU A 47 -32.54 8.67 14.64
N SER A 48 -33.14 9.08 13.52
CA SER A 48 -33.59 8.20 12.44
C SER A 48 -33.14 8.76 11.10
N VAL A 49 -32.39 7.96 10.36
CA VAL A 49 -31.83 8.25 9.02
C VAL A 49 -32.16 7.13 8.05
N THR A 50 -33.29 6.46 8.26
CA THR A 50 -33.79 5.36 7.43
C THR A 50 -33.99 5.81 5.97
N ASP A 51 -33.81 4.90 5.02
CA ASP A 51 -34.06 5.16 3.59
C ASP A 51 -33.18 6.33 3.06
N ASN A 52 -31.87 6.21 3.25
CA ASN A 52 -30.83 7.12 2.74
C ASN A 52 -29.73 6.33 2.01
N LYS A 53 -28.61 6.97 1.67
CA LYS A 53 -27.46 6.36 0.97
C LYS A 53 -26.22 6.27 1.86
N LEU A 54 -26.39 6.25 3.19
CA LEU A 54 -25.26 6.28 4.13
C LEU A 54 -24.35 5.07 3.94
N LYS A 55 -23.06 5.32 3.78
CA LYS A 55 -22.03 4.27 3.65
C LYS A 55 -21.41 3.89 4.99
N GLU A 56 -21.39 4.82 5.93
CA GLU A 56 -20.88 4.61 7.28
C GLU A 56 -21.62 5.47 8.29
N VAL A 57 -21.39 5.20 9.57
CA VAL A 57 -21.87 5.99 10.69
C VAL A 57 -20.64 6.64 11.32
N PRO A 58 -20.56 7.98 11.41
CA PRO A 58 -19.39 8.65 11.96
C PRO A 58 -19.14 8.23 13.41
N THR A 59 -17.87 8.10 13.79
CA THR A 59 -17.47 7.71 15.15
C THR A 59 -17.96 8.71 16.21
N GLU A 60 -18.17 9.95 15.81
CA GLU A 60 -18.64 11.11 16.55
C GLU A 60 -20.02 10.88 17.17
N ILE A 61 -20.85 10.01 16.58
CA ILE A 61 -22.15 9.61 17.14
C ILE A 61 -22.00 8.96 18.52
N SER A 62 -20.85 8.33 18.81
CA SER A 62 -20.55 7.76 20.14
C SER A 62 -20.46 8.82 21.25
N ASN A 63 -20.25 10.09 20.90
CA ASN A 63 -20.21 11.19 21.87
C ASN A 63 -21.60 11.62 22.37
N LEU A 64 -22.66 11.20 21.67
CA LEU A 64 -24.04 11.51 22.02
C LEU A 64 -24.55 10.55 23.11
N LYS A 65 -24.22 10.86 24.36
CA LYS A 65 -24.46 9.97 25.52
C LYS A 65 -25.92 9.61 25.74
N GLU A 66 -26.83 10.50 25.38
CA GLU A 66 -28.28 10.31 25.54
C GLU A 66 -28.91 9.63 24.32
N LEU A 67 -28.14 9.38 23.26
CA LEU A 67 -28.67 8.90 21.99
C LEU A 67 -29.07 7.44 22.05
N SER A 68 -30.39 7.21 22.00
CA SER A 68 -30.98 5.94 21.61
C SER A 68 -31.17 5.96 20.09
N LEU A 69 -30.17 5.44 19.37
CA LEU A 69 -30.24 5.27 17.92
C LEU A 69 -31.37 4.29 17.59
N ARG A 70 -32.40 4.72 16.84
CA ARG A 70 -33.63 3.93 16.67
C ARG A 70 -33.74 3.21 15.34
N ASP A 71 -33.17 3.75 14.25
CA ASP A 71 -33.29 3.11 12.94
C ASP A 71 -32.28 3.65 11.91
N LEU A 72 -31.48 2.74 11.35
CA LEU A 72 -30.54 2.97 10.24
C LEU A 72 -30.89 2.11 9.02
N SER A 73 -32.02 1.41 9.01
CA SER A 73 -32.35 0.47 7.94
C SER A 73 -32.43 1.16 6.57
N ASN A 74 -32.29 0.37 5.50
CA ASN A 74 -32.31 0.85 4.11
C ASN A 74 -31.29 1.97 3.86
N ASN A 75 -30.04 1.69 4.27
CA ASN A 75 -28.84 2.46 3.94
C ASN A 75 -27.81 1.54 3.27
N CYS A 76 -26.69 2.11 2.89
CA CYS A 76 -25.71 1.49 2.01
C CYS A 76 -24.41 1.07 2.73
N PHE A 77 -24.51 0.66 4.00
CA PHE A 77 -23.35 0.24 4.82
C PHE A 77 -22.55 -0.93 4.25
N ALA A 78 -23.13 -1.65 3.29
CA ALA A 78 -22.51 -2.79 2.62
C ALA A 78 -22.40 -2.63 1.10
N CYS A 79 -22.84 -1.53 0.45
CA CYS A 79 -22.86 -1.52 -1.02
C CYS A 79 -21.52 -1.21 -1.69
N GLU A 80 -20.50 -0.66 -1.01
CA GLU A 80 -19.19 -0.49 -1.64
C GLU A 80 -18.01 -0.68 -0.69
N THR A 81 -17.31 -1.81 -0.87
CA THR A 81 -15.92 -2.01 -0.45
C THR A 81 -14.91 -1.35 -1.41
N ALA A 82 -15.38 -0.54 -2.36
CA ALA A 82 -14.52 0.24 -3.24
C ALA A 82 -14.25 1.62 -2.61
N ILE A 83 -13.27 1.69 -1.71
CA ILE A 83 -12.64 2.98 -1.38
C ILE A 83 -12.25 3.64 -2.71
N SER A 84 -12.65 4.89 -2.94
CA SER A 84 -12.33 5.62 -4.16
C SER A 84 -10.81 5.57 -4.39
N ILE A 85 -10.38 5.55 -5.66
CA ILE A 85 -8.94 5.53 -5.97
C ILE A 85 -8.25 6.73 -5.30
N ASP A 86 -8.91 7.89 -5.25
CA ASP A 86 -8.41 9.10 -4.62
C ASP A 86 -8.23 8.95 -3.10
N ASP A 87 -9.15 8.26 -2.41
CA ASP A 87 -9.03 8.03 -0.97
C ASP A 87 -8.05 6.91 -0.64
N LYS A 88 -7.86 5.92 -1.53
CA LYS A 88 -6.77 4.94 -1.44
C LYS A 88 -5.41 5.63 -1.57
N ILE A 89 -5.28 6.57 -2.51
CA ILE A 89 -4.05 7.35 -2.71
C ILE A 89 -3.78 8.26 -1.50
N LYS A 90 -4.78 8.97 -0.97
CA LYS A 90 -4.64 9.79 0.25
C LYS A 90 -4.19 8.98 1.46
N LYS A 91 -4.65 7.72 1.57
CA LYS A 91 -4.27 6.79 2.64
C LYS A 91 -2.94 6.05 2.38
N GLY A 92 -2.30 6.30 1.24
CA GLY A 92 -0.99 5.77 0.89
C GLY A 92 -0.96 4.36 0.33
N TYR A 93 -2.08 3.82 -0.15
CA TYR A 93 -2.12 2.48 -0.76
C TYR A 93 -1.32 2.44 -2.06
N CYS A 94 -0.51 1.37 -2.21
CA CYS A 94 0.28 1.15 -3.42
C CYS A 94 -0.54 0.44 -4.51
N SER A 95 -0.39 0.90 -5.76
CA SER A 95 -0.97 0.25 -6.95
C SER A 95 0.05 -0.66 -7.66
N THR A 96 -0.46 -1.54 -8.52
CA THR A 96 0.34 -2.28 -9.50
C THR A 96 0.55 -1.51 -10.81
N THR A 97 -0.15 -0.38 -10.99
CA THR A 97 0.03 0.53 -12.15
C THR A 97 1.10 1.59 -11.87
N VAL A 98 1.83 1.99 -12.92
CA VAL A 98 2.97 2.92 -12.82
C VAL A 98 2.61 4.30 -12.27
N GLU A 99 1.36 4.76 -12.43
CA GLU A 99 0.91 6.09 -11.98
C GLU A 99 0.85 6.21 -10.44
N PHE A 100 0.57 5.13 -9.72
CA PHE A 100 0.40 5.16 -8.26
C PHE A 100 1.35 4.20 -7.52
N CYS A 101 2.40 3.79 -8.22
CA CYS A 101 3.42 2.90 -7.71
C CYS A 101 4.76 3.62 -7.55
N SER A 102 4.74 4.68 -6.73
CA SER A 102 5.95 5.38 -6.28
C SER A 102 5.74 6.08 -4.94
N PRO A 103 6.78 6.20 -4.09
CA PRO A 103 6.71 7.00 -2.88
C PRO A 103 6.40 8.49 -3.14
N LEU A 104 6.75 8.99 -4.34
CA LEU A 104 6.43 10.35 -4.77
C LEU A 104 4.94 10.55 -5.05
N GLN A 105 4.20 9.47 -5.31
CA GLN A 105 2.76 9.45 -5.54
C GLN A 105 2.00 8.95 -4.30
N GLY A 106 2.64 8.95 -3.13
CA GLY A 106 2.02 8.62 -1.85
C GLY A 106 2.03 7.14 -1.45
N CYS A 107 2.52 6.22 -2.29
CA CYS A 107 2.58 4.80 -1.95
C CYS A 107 3.48 4.53 -0.74
N GLN A 108 2.91 3.91 0.28
CA GLN A 108 3.51 3.55 1.54
C GLN A 108 3.63 2.02 1.63
N SER A 109 4.83 1.54 1.95
CA SER A 109 5.19 0.12 2.00
C SER A 109 4.32 -0.73 2.93
N GLU A 110 3.76 -0.12 3.97
CA GLU A 110 2.86 -0.72 4.95
C GLU A 110 1.43 -0.92 4.40
N PHE A 111 1.05 -0.19 3.34
CA PHE A 111 -0.26 -0.26 2.67
C PHE A 111 -0.18 -0.94 1.28
N GLY A 112 0.93 -1.62 0.97
CA GLY A 112 1.08 -2.46 -0.22
C GLY A 112 2.50 -2.50 -0.77
N THR A 113 2.75 -3.42 -1.71
CA THR A 113 4.03 -3.51 -2.42
C THR A 113 3.87 -3.22 -3.90
N CYS A 114 4.78 -2.40 -4.40
CA CYS A 114 4.85 -2.01 -5.80
C CYS A 114 5.24 -3.18 -6.70
N SER A 115 4.31 -3.69 -7.51
CA SER A 115 4.55 -4.84 -8.41
C SER A 115 4.61 -4.46 -9.90
N THR A 116 5.23 -3.33 -10.22
CA THR A 116 5.50 -2.93 -11.62
C THR A 116 6.74 -3.61 -12.21
N GLY A 117 7.46 -4.41 -11.41
CA GLY A 117 8.78 -4.94 -11.76
C GLY A 117 9.87 -3.88 -11.82
N ARG A 118 9.60 -2.64 -11.35
CA ARG A 118 10.54 -1.53 -11.28
C ARG A 118 11.03 -1.30 -9.86
N CYS A 119 12.23 -0.74 -9.74
CA CYS A 119 12.86 -0.42 -8.47
C CYS A 119 13.80 0.79 -8.61
N GLY A 120 14.20 1.36 -7.48
CA GLY A 120 15.10 2.52 -7.44
C GLY A 120 14.52 3.67 -6.62
N LYS A 121 15.19 4.82 -6.61
CA LYS A 121 14.78 6.01 -5.83
C LYS A 121 13.31 6.41 -6.02
N LEU A 122 12.79 6.25 -7.23
CA LEU A 122 11.42 6.61 -7.58
C LEU A 122 10.42 5.46 -7.34
N TYR A 123 10.84 4.20 -7.36
CA TYR A 123 9.93 3.04 -7.38
C TYR A 123 9.99 2.19 -6.10
N GLY A 124 10.93 2.48 -5.21
CA GLY A 124 11.13 1.71 -3.98
C GLY A 124 11.93 0.43 -4.22
N SER A 125 11.79 -0.50 -3.29
CA SER A 125 12.55 -1.74 -3.25
C SER A 125 11.81 -2.89 -3.94
N CYS A 126 12.57 -3.83 -4.50
CA CYS A 126 12.03 -5.04 -5.08
C CYS A 126 11.37 -5.96 -4.02
N PRO A 127 10.45 -6.85 -4.45
CA PRO A 127 9.89 -7.89 -3.60
C PRO A 127 10.97 -8.74 -2.94
N GLU A 128 10.62 -9.38 -1.82
CA GLU A 128 11.57 -10.16 -1.05
C GLU A 128 12.29 -11.22 -1.93
N GLY A 129 13.62 -11.28 -1.80
CA GLY A 129 14.45 -12.24 -2.54
C GLY A 129 14.87 -11.76 -3.93
N GLN A 130 14.35 -10.62 -4.41
CA GLN A 130 14.73 -10.05 -5.71
C GLN A 130 15.77 -8.93 -5.58
N CYS A 131 16.47 -8.69 -6.68
CA CYS A 131 17.54 -7.71 -6.82
C CYS A 131 17.09 -6.57 -7.71
N CYS A 132 17.62 -5.36 -7.43
CA CYS A 132 17.35 -4.19 -8.25
C CYS A 132 18.52 -3.93 -9.19
N SER A 133 18.31 -4.11 -10.50
CA SER A 133 19.35 -3.85 -11.52
C SER A 133 19.68 -2.35 -11.63
N LYS A 134 20.82 -2.01 -12.26
CA LYS A 134 21.17 -0.63 -12.65
C LYS A 134 20.04 0.10 -13.39
N LYS A 135 19.33 -0.63 -14.24
CA LYS A 135 18.24 -0.09 -15.08
C LYS A 135 16.93 0.13 -14.31
N GLY A 136 16.90 -0.19 -13.01
CA GLY A 136 15.73 -0.01 -12.17
C GLY A 136 14.63 -1.04 -12.41
N TYR A 137 15.04 -2.28 -12.66
CA TYR A 137 14.14 -3.45 -12.77
C TYR A 137 14.47 -4.48 -11.71
N CYS A 138 13.42 -5.13 -11.21
CA CYS A 138 13.50 -6.25 -10.29
C CYS A 138 13.71 -7.57 -11.03
N GLY A 139 14.53 -8.44 -10.46
CA GLY A 139 14.76 -9.79 -10.98
C GLY A 139 15.71 -10.58 -10.09
N THR A 140 15.87 -11.86 -10.40
CA THR A 140 16.66 -12.81 -9.58
C THR A 140 17.92 -13.32 -10.27
N THR A 141 18.16 -12.94 -11.53
CA THR A 141 19.33 -13.42 -12.28
C THR A 141 20.56 -12.54 -12.03
N SER A 142 21.75 -13.03 -12.40
CA SER A 142 23.01 -12.30 -12.22
C SER A 142 23.06 -10.94 -12.94
N GLY A 143 22.31 -10.76 -14.02
CA GLY A 143 22.14 -9.46 -14.69
C GLY A 143 21.50 -8.39 -13.80
N TYR A 144 20.74 -8.80 -12.79
CA TYR A 144 20.06 -7.94 -11.84
C TYR A 144 20.79 -7.87 -10.50
N CYS A 145 21.33 -8.99 -10.06
CA CYS A 145 21.84 -9.17 -8.70
C CYS A 145 23.32 -8.85 -8.53
N SER A 146 24.14 -8.92 -9.58
CA SER A 146 25.58 -8.74 -9.45
C SER A 146 25.94 -7.27 -9.21
N ILE A 147 26.76 -7.00 -8.18
CA ILE A 147 27.34 -5.66 -7.94
C ILE A 147 28.15 -5.17 -9.15
N GLY A 148 28.82 -6.09 -9.88
CA GLY A 148 29.52 -5.74 -11.12
C GLY A 148 28.62 -5.27 -12.26
N ASN A 149 27.31 -5.59 -12.22
CA ASN A 149 26.29 -5.06 -13.12
C ASN A 149 25.54 -3.87 -12.50
N GLU A 150 26.13 -3.23 -11.49
CA GLU A 150 25.59 -2.06 -10.78
C GLU A 150 24.20 -2.33 -10.17
N CYS A 151 24.03 -3.49 -9.54
CA CYS A 151 22.88 -3.76 -8.69
C CYS A 151 22.76 -2.68 -7.60
N GLN A 152 21.55 -2.15 -7.38
CA GLN A 152 21.25 -1.09 -6.44
C GLN A 152 20.90 -1.66 -5.05
N PRO A 153 21.83 -1.70 -4.07
CA PRO A 153 21.67 -2.47 -2.83
C PRO A 153 20.63 -1.87 -1.88
N LYS A 154 20.37 -0.56 -2.01
CA LYS A 154 19.33 0.13 -1.25
C LYS A 154 17.91 -0.33 -1.62
N TYR A 155 17.74 -0.88 -2.82
CA TYR A 155 16.44 -1.20 -3.41
C TYR A 155 16.27 -2.69 -3.75
N GLY A 156 17.22 -3.55 -3.38
CA GLY A 156 17.11 -5.00 -3.62
C GLY A 156 18.29 -5.77 -3.04
N LYS A 157 18.16 -7.10 -2.98
CA LYS A 157 19.16 -7.99 -2.39
C LYS A 157 20.34 -8.24 -3.34
N CYS A 158 21.25 -7.29 -3.48
CA CYS A 158 22.43 -7.46 -4.32
C CYS A 158 23.38 -8.52 -3.76
N VAL A 159 23.89 -9.39 -4.62
CA VAL A 159 24.92 -10.37 -4.24
C VAL A 159 26.28 -9.85 -4.71
N GLU A 160 27.22 -9.70 -3.76
CA GLU A 160 28.64 -9.73 -4.11
C GLU A 160 28.91 -10.99 -4.91
N GLY A 161 29.77 -10.93 -5.93
CA GLY A 161 30.06 -12.04 -6.83
C GLY A 161 30.53 -13.29 -6.08
N ARG A 162 29.58 -14.06 -5.56
CA ARG A 162 29.75 -15.25 -4.74
C ARG A 162 29.26 -16.45 -5.54
N CYS A 163 29.89 -17.58 -5.31
CA CYS A 163 29.61 -18.84 -5.99
C CYS A 163 29.88 -20.01 -5.05
N GLY A 164 29.20 -21.13 -5.28
CA GLY A 164 29.27 -22.29 -4.40
C GLY A 164 27.92 -22.98 -4.23
N ALA A 165 27.86 -23.99 -3.37
CA ALA A 165 26.65 -24.80 -3.16
C ALA A 165 25.38 -23.97 -2.84
N ASN A 166 25.56 -22.87 -2.10
CA ASN A 166 24.45 -22.00 -1.68
C ASN A 166 24.19 -20.81 -2.61
N TRP A 167 25.10 -20.54 -3.57
CA TRP A 167 25.10 -19.30 -4.37
C TRP A 167 25.07 -19.55 -5.88
N GLY A 168 25.19 -20.80 -6.31
CA GLY A 168 25.14 -21.17 -7.71
C GLY A 168 26.43 -20.88 -8.47
N LYS A 169 26.32 -20.78 -9.79
CA LYS A 169 27.45 -20.59 -10.71
C LYS A 169 27.78 -19.11 -10.91
N CYS A 170 29.05 -18.82 -11.15
CA CYS A 170 29.46 -17.49 -11.58
C CYS A 170 28.87 -17.10 -12.95
N PRO A 171 28.69 -15.80 -13.23
CA PRO A 171 28.31 -15.31 -14.57
C PRO A 171 29.28 -15.78 -15.66
N SER A 172 28.80 -15.84 -16.91
CA SER A 172 29.55 -16.30 -18.07
C SER A 172 30.92 -15.62 -18.17
N SER A 173 31.98 -16.41 -18.36
CA SER A 173 33.38 -15.99 -18.44
C SER A 173 34.10 -15.67 -17.11
N GLN A 174 33.50 -16.00 -15.95
CA GLN A 174 34.15 -15.89 -14.64
C GLN A 174 34.37 -17.26 -13.96
N TYR A 175 35.42 -17.35 -13.16
CA TYR A 175 35.83 -18.53 -12.40
C TYR A 175 35.36 -18.44 -10.95
N CYS A 176 35.02 -19.57 -10.34
CA CYS A 176 34.63 -19.64 -8.95
C CYS A 176 35.80 -20.03 -8.07
N SER A 177 36.32 -19.10 -7.28
CA SER A 177 37.46 -19.36 -6.37
C SER A 177 37.09 -20.29 -5.21
N LYS A 178 38.10 -20.84 -4.54
CA LYS A 178 37.96 -21.65 -3.31
C LYS A 178 37.18 -20.94 -2.20
N LYS A 179 37.33 -19.62 -2.11
CA LYS A 179 36.65 -18.79 -1.10
C LYS A 179 35.19 -18.49 -1.47
N GLY A 180 34.71 -19.01 -2.60
CA GLY A 180 33.34 -18.84 -3.06
C GLY A 180 33.08 -17.46 -3.67
N TYR A 181 34.08 -16.90 -4.36
CA TYR A 181 33.95 -15.64 -5.10
C TYR A 181 34.16 -15.83 -6.60
N CYS A 182 33.45 -15.05 -7.40
CA CYS A 182 33.58 -14.96 -8.84
C CYS A 182 34.64 -13.93 -9.25
N GLY A 183 35.49 -14.29 -10.20
CA GLY A 183 36.52 -13.40 -10.74
C GLY A 183 37.17 -13.98 -12.00
N THR A 184 38.04 -13.22 -12.66
CA THR A 184 38.67 -13.62 -13.95
C THR A 184 40.17 -13.86 -13.86
N SER A 185 40.81 -13.61 -12.71
CA SER A 185 42.26 -13.75 -12.55
C SER A 185 42.69 -15.18 -12.21
N SER A 186 44.00 -15.45 -12.33
CA SER A 186 44.59 -16.79 -12.12
C SER A 186 44.34 -17.36 -10.73
N SER A 187 44.11 -16.50 -9.72
CA SER A 187 43.74 -16.90 -8.36
C SER A 187 42.31 -17.47 -8.23
N PHE A 188 41.45 -17.24 -9.23
CA PHE A 188 40.08 -17.77 -9.28
C PHE A 188 39.98 -18.97 -10.21
N CYS A 189 40.83 -19.03 -11.24
CA CYS A 189 40.80 -19.99 -12.32
C CYS A 189 41.51 -21.32 -12.02
N SER A 190 42.59 -21.26 -11.25
CA SER A 190 43.50 -22.39 -11.07
C SER A 190 42.89 -23.50 -10.20
N THR A 191 42.81 -24.71 -10.73
CA THR A 191 42.45 -25.93 -9.98
C THR A 191 43.36 -26.18 -8.78
N SER A 192 44.66 -25.91 -8.89
CA SER A 192 45.61 -26.03 -7.77
C SER A 192 45.40 -24.98 -6.66
N LYS A 193 44.69 -23.88 -6.94
CA LYS A 193 44.28 -22.87 -5.95
C LYS A 193 42.84 -23.08 -5.45
N GLY A 194 42.21 -24.20 -5.81
CA GLY A 194 40.90 -24.62 -5.32
C GLY A 194 39.71 -24.01 -6.06
N CYS A 195 39.85 -23.74 -7.36
CA CYS A 195 38.73 -23.38 -8.22
C CYS A 195 37.61 -24.44 -8.14
N GLN A 196 36.36 -24.00 -7.98
CA GLN A 196 35.20 -24.86 -7.82
C GLN A 196 34.51 -25.11 -9.17
N SER A 197 34.94 -26.16 -9.89
CA SER A 197 34.46 -26.48 -11.26
C SER A 197 32.96 -26.78 -11.36
N LYS A 198 32.33 -27.18 -10.25
CA LYS A 198 30.86 -27.33 -10.16
C LYS A 198 30.13 -25.99 -10.24
N TYR A 199 30.78 -24.90 -9.84
CA TYR A 199 30.20 -23.57 -9.66
C TYR A 199 30.88 -22.48 -10.53
N GLY A 200 31.81 -22.85 -11.41
CA GLY A 200 32.47 -21.96 -12.36
C GLY A 200 33.31 -22.74 -13.36
N ILE A 201 33.77 -22.09 -14.43
CA ILE A 201 34.79 -22.67 -15.31
C ILE A 201 36.11 -22.67 -14.51
N CYS A 202 37.00 -23.65 -14.73
CA CYS A 202 38.33 -23.73 -14.10
C CYS A 202 39.37 -24.13 -15.17
N LYS A 203 40.63 -23.74 -15.00
CA LYS A 203 41.77 -24.22 -15.80
C LYS A 203 42.79 -24.99 -14.95
#